data_AF-A0A7C7WUG2-F1
#
_entry.id   AF-A0A7C7WUG2-F1
#
_cell.length_a   1.000
_cell.length_b   1.000
_cell.length_c   1.000
_cell.angle_alpha   90.00
_cell.angle_beta   90.00
_cell.angle_gamma   90.00
#
_symmetry.space_group_name_H-M   'P 1'
#
loop_
_entity.id
_entity.type
_entity.pdbx_description
1 polymer ?
#
loop_
_entity_poly.entity_id
_entity_poly.type
_entity_poly.pdbx_seq_one_letter_code
_entity_poly.pdbx_strand_id
1 'polypeptide(L)'
;DADSRAALALPGEAPPAADVAGDLLLRKPALLNSAVEEILRFNPAVHGFRRTATQDTDIRGVSIKEDDKIIVWYPAANRDDVFISTNSLTKSYGLAGLRVGWMIAEPSIVERALRVRDVLDGVGSIPAEILGVLAFQQLDSLLERARGVLGPGQVVMQDFMASRPDLEWIRPIGGAVAFPRLRGVADAEPFVEMAADQFDVGVTPGRFFGAPEHFRVAVAGERSVLEGGLEALGKALDRGIV
;
A
#
# COMPACT_ATOMS: atom_id res chain seq x y z
N ASP A 1 14.61 -30.65 28.39
CA ASP A 1 14.79 -29.30 28.91
C ASP A 1 13.91 -28.37 28.08
N ALA A 2 12.71 -28.11 28.59
CA ALA A 2 11.53 -27.74 27.81
C ALA A 2 10.86 -26.50 28.43
N ASP A 3 11.67 -25.47 28.69
CA ASP A 3 11.28 -24.28 29.45
C ASP A 3 11.32 -23.00 28.58
N SER A 4 10.56 -23.00 27.49
CA SER A 4 10.46 -21.80 26.61
C SER A 4 9.14 -21.68 25.83
N ARG A 5 8.02 -22.11 26.43
CA ARG A 5 6.66 -21.85 25.88
C ARG A 5 5.69 -21.19 26.88
N ALA A 6 6.22 -20.40 27.80
CA ALA A 6 5.42 -19.60 28.73
C ALA A 6 5.67 -18.11 28.51
N ALA A 7 5.01 -17.53 27.50
CA ALA A 7 4.78 -16.08 27.44
C ALA A 7 3.50 -15.82 26.62
N LEU A 8 2.61 -14.99 27.16
CA LEU A 8 1.33 -14.50 26.62
C LEU A 8 0.07 -15.36 26.86
N ALA A 9 -0.11 -15.87 28.08
CA ALA A 9 -1.46 -16.04 28.64
C ALA A 9 -1.65 -15.01 29.75
N LEU A 10 -2.59 -14.07 29.59
CA LEU A 10 -3.02 -13.21 30.69
C LEU A 10 -3.74 -14.09 31.72
N PRO A 11 -3.50 -13.94 33.04
CA PRO A 11 -4.11 -14.79 34.04
C PRO A 11 -5.57 -14.36 34.28
N GLY A 12 -6.53 -15.29 34.11
CA GLY A 12 -7.80 -15.20 34.83
C GLY A 12 -9.08 -15.60 34.10
N GLU A 13 -9.18 -15.53 32.77
CA GLU A 13 -10.43 -15.91 32.07
C GLU A 13 -10.12 -16.51 30.69
N ALA A 14 -10.58 -17.74 30.46
CA ALA A 14 -10.84 -18.20 29.10
C ALA A 14 -12.17 -17.56 28.65
N PRO A 15 -12.24 -16.78 27.54
CA PRO A 15 -13.53 -16.26 27.09
C PRO A 15 -14.36 -17.42 26.52
N PRO A 16 -15.57 -17.70 27.06
CA PRO A 16 -16.45 -18.78 26.59
C PRO A 16 -17.29 -18.34 25.36
N ALA A 17 -16.76 -17.48 24.49
CA ALA A 17 -17.56 -16.78 23.48
C ALA A 17 -17.39 -17.30 22.04
N ALA A 18 -16.23 -17.89 21.69
CA ALA A 18 -15.97 -18.36 20.33
C ALA A 18 -16.87 -19.54 19.93
N ASP A 19 -17.17 -20.43 20.88
CA ASP A 19 -18.01 -21.62 20.65
C ASP A 19 -19.50 -21.26 20.54
N VAL A 20 -19.95 -20.23 21.27
CA VAL A 20 -21.36 -19.79 21.32
C VAL A 20 -21.76 -18.99 20.08
N ALA A 21 -20.86 -18.17 19.53
CA ALA A 21 -21.14 -17.37 18.34
C ALA A 21 -21.27 -18.23 17.07
N GLY A 22 -20.39 -19.23 16.91
CA GLY A 22 -20.46 -20.19 15.81
C GLY A 22 -21.77 -20.99 15.83
N ASP A 23 -22.12 -21.53 17.00
CA ASP A 23 -23.38 -22.26 17.20
C ASP A 23 -24.63 -21.40 16.96
N LEU A 24 -24.60 -20.13 17.34
CA LEU A 24 -25.69 -19.19 17.10
C LEU A 24 -25.87 -18.91 15.60
N LEU A 25 -24.79 -18.77 14.84
CA LEU A 25 -24.84 -18.55 13.39
C LEU A 25 -25.35 -19.79 12.64
N LEU A 26 -24.99 -20.99 13.10
CA LEU A 26 -25.53 -22.25 12.57
C LEU A 26 -27.04 -22.36 12.81
N ARG A 27 -27.53 -21.93 13.99
CA ARG A 27 -28.96 -21.96 14.33
C ARG A 27 -29.76 -20.81 13.73
N LYS A 28 -29.13 -19.68 13.41
CA LYS A 28 -29.76 -18.46 12.87
C LYS A 28 -28.97 -17.89 11.68
N PRO A 29 -29.03 -18.52 10.49
CA PRO A 29 -28.28 -18.07 9.31
C PRO A 29 -28.59 -16.65 8.84
N ALA A 30 -29.78 -16.12 9.17
CA ALA A 30 -30.14 -14.74 8.85
C ALA A 30 -29.21 -13.68 9.50
N LEU A 31 -28.44 -14.06 10.54
CA LEU A 31 -27.45 -13.21 11.19
C LEU A 31 -26.08 -13.20 10.48
N LEU A 32 -25.87 -14.03 9.45
CA LEU A 32 -24.57 -14.15 8.79
C LEU A 32 -24.07 -12.84 8.21
N ASN A 33 -24.93 -12.06 7.54
CA ASN A 33 -24.50 -10.82 6.91
C ASN A 33 -24.00 -9.80 7.96
N SER A 34 -24.73 -9.61 9.05
CA SER A 34 -24.30 -8.70 10.11
C SER A 34 -23.08 -9.22 10.86
N ALA A 35 -22.98 -10.54 11.07
CA ALA A 35 -21.81 -11.14 11.69
C ALA A 35 -20.56 -11.03 10.81
N VAL A 36 -20.69 -11.17 9.49
CA VAL A 36 -19.58 -10.96 8.54
C VAL A 36 -19.08 -9.52 8.60
N GLU A 37 -19.99 -8.54 8.57
CA GLU A 37 -19.60 -7.12 8.73
C GLU A 37 -18.88 -6.86 10.04
N GLU A 38 -19.34 -7.47 11.14
CA GLU A 38 -18.73 -7.32 12.45
C GLU A 38 -17.37 -8.04 12.54
N ILE A 39 -17.25 -9.25 11.99
CA ILE A 39 -16.00 -9.99 11.90
C ILE A 39 -14.98 -9.21 11.07
N LEU A 40 -15.38 -8.59 9.96
CA LEU A 40 -14.49 -7.79 9.11
C LEU A 40 -14.02 -6.51 9.81
N ARG A 41 -14.83 -5.92 10.72
CA ARG A 41 -14.37 -4.83 11.60
C ARG A 41 -13.29 -5.29 12.59
N PHE A 42 -13.43 -6.51 13.10
CA PHE A 42 -12.50 -7.06 14.09
C PHE A 42 -11.26 -7.70 13.48
N ASN A 43 -11.37 -8.24 12.26
CA ASN A 43 -10.35 -9.03 11.58
C ASN A 43 -10.43 -8.80 10.05
N PRO A 44 -9.97 -7.64 9.56
CA PRO A 44 -10.03 -7.31 8.13
C PRO A 44 -9.19 -8.29 7.31
N ALA A 45 -9.56 -8.48 6.03
CA ALA A 45 -8.85 -9.37 5.11
C ALA A 45 -7.39 -8.96 4.86
N VAL A 46 -7.02 -7.71 5.15
CA VAL A 46 -5.64 -7.22 5.12
C VAL A 46 -5.24 -6.79 6.53
N HIS A 47 -4.42 -7.61 7.18
CA HIS A 47 -3.98 -7.37 8.56
C HIS A 47 -2.83 -6.37 8.65
N GLY A 48 -1.96 -6.33 7.64
CA GLY A 48 -0.82 -5.43 7.68
C GLY A 48 0.16 -5.56 6.54
N PHE A 49 1.12 -4.65 6.52
CA PHE A 49 2.25 -4.66 5.60
C PHE A 49 3.55 -4.70 6.37
N ARG A 50 4.47 -5.55 5.91
CA ARG A 50 5.84 -5.59 6.42
C ARG A 50 6.68 -4.49 5.80
N ARG A 51 7.55 -3.88 6.61
CA ARG A 51 8.61 -2.96 6.23
C ARG A 51 9.92 -3.44 6.87
N THR A 52 11.03 -3.00 6.32
CA THR A 52 12.37 -3.22 6.89
C THR A 52 12.90 -1.87 7.33
N ALA A 53 13.38 -1.76 8.56
CA ALA A 53 14.10 -0.59 9.02
C ALA A 53 15.40 -0.46 8.21
N THR A 54 15.65 0.70 7.61
CA THR A 54 16.84 0.94 6.78
C THR A 54 18.00 1.54 7.57
N GLN A 55 17.78 1.82 8.86
CA GLN A 55 18.77 2.33 9.80
C GLN A 55 18.25 2.13 11.22
N ASP A 56 19.16 2.12 12.20
CA ASP A 56 18.81 2.21 13.62
C ASP A 56 17.91 3.43 13.87
N THR A 57 16.77 3.20 14.52
CA THR A 57 15.80 4.24 14.85
C THR A 57 15.13 3.95 16.19
N ASP A 58 14.45 4.95 16.73
CA ASP A 58 13.59 4.79 17.89
C ASP A 58 12.16 5.16 17.49
N ILE A 59 11.20 4.30 17.82
CA ILE A 59 9.79 4.62 17.72
C ILE A 59 9.19 4.53 19.11
N ARG A 60 8.95 5.69 19.72
CA ARG A 60 8.31 5.83 21.04
C ARG A 60 9.04 5.09 22.17
N GLY A 61 10.36 5.18 22.20
CA GLY A 61 11.21 4.52 23.21
C GLY A 61 11.47 3.05 22.92
N VAL A 62 10.97 2.52 21.80
CA VAL A 62 11.33 1.20 21.30
C VAL A 62 12.44 1.38 20.28
N SER A 63 13.63 0.93 20.65
CA SER A 63 14.77 0.86 19.73
C SER A 63 14.52 -0.22 18.67
N ILE A 64 14.65 0.19 17.41
CA ILE A 64 14.53 -0.66 16.22
C ILE A 64 15.88 -0.60 15.52
N LYS A 65 16.48 -1.75 15.26
CA LYS A 65 17.76 -1.84 14.57
C LYS A 65 17.58 -1.80 13.06
N GLU A 66 18.63 -1.40 12.36
CA GLU A 66 18.73 -1.64 10.93
C GLU A 66 18.40 -3.12 10.62
N ASP A 67 17.72 -3.35 9.49
CA ASP A 67 17.19 -4.63 9.03
C ASP A 67 16.04 -5.26 9.84
N ASP A 68 15.67 -4.68 10.99
CA ASP A 68 14.50 -5.13 11.74
C ASP A 68 13.22 -5.01 10.90
N LYS A 69 12.29 -5.91 11.18
CA LYS A 69 11.10 -6.10 10.37
C LYS A 69 9.91 -5.54 11.14
N ILE A 70 9.35 -4.46 10.61
CA ILE A 70 8.24 -3.74 11.21
C ILE A 70 6.96 -4.15 10.48
N ILE A 71 5.89 -4.44 11.22
CA ILE A 71 4.58 -4.70 10.62
C ILE A 71 3.68 -3.50 10.93
N VAL A 72 3.15 -2.86 9.90
CA VAL A 72 2.03 -1.94 10.03
C VAL A 72 0.79 -2.78 10.24
N TRP A 73 0.23 -2.80 11.45
CA TRP A 73 -0.91 -3.66 11.81
C TRP A 73 -2.21 -2.85 11.80
N TYR A 74 -3.03 -2.98 10.76
CA TYR A 74 -4.27 -2.23 10.63
C TYR A 74 -5.29 -2.49 11.75
N PRO A 75 -5.44 -3.72 12.28
CA PRO A 75 -6.35 -3.94 13.40
C PRO A 75 -5.96 -3.21 14.69
N ALA A 76 -4.71 -2.74 14.82
CA ALA A 76 -4.30 -1.89 15.93
C ALA A 76 -5.06 -0.56 15.91
N ALA A 77 -5.46 -0.05 14.74
CA ALA A 77 -6.28 1.15 14.63
C ALA A 77 -7.64 1.06 15.34
N ASN A 78 -8.13 -0.16 15.61
CA ASN A 78 -9.40 -0.38 16.30
C ASN A 78 -9.24 -0.75 17.79
N ARG A 79 -8.02 -0.97 18.28
CA ARG A 79 -7.79 -1.60 19.59
C ARG A 79 -6.65 -1.01 20.42
N ASP A 80 -5.73 -0.34 19.76
CA ASP A 80 -4.60 0.32 20.40
C ASP A 80 -4.99 1.77 20.71
N ASP A 81 -4.60 2.27 21.88
CA ASP A 81 -4.75 3.68 22.24
C ASP A 81 -3.78 4.57 21.43
N VAL A 82 -2.90 3.97 20.64
CA VAL A 82 -1.95 4.65 19.78
C VAL A 82 -2.05 4.14 18.35
N PHE A 83 -2.81 4.85 17.53
CA PHE A 83 -2.85 4.59 16.09
C PHE A 83 -2.92 5.87 15.26
N ILE A 84 -2.38 5.78 14.05
CA ILE A 84 -2.48 6.82 13.02
C ILE A 84 -2.69 6.11 11.68
N SER A 85 -3.82 6.36 11.05
CA SER A 85 -4.11 5.94 9.68
C SER A 85 -4.30 7.18 8.82
N THR A 86 -3.53 7.30 7.74
CA THR A 86 -3.65 8.40 6.78
C THR A 86 -4.06 7.87 5.42
N ASN A 87 -4.95 8.58 4.74
CA ASN A 87 -5.34 8.24 3.37
C ASN A 87 -5.72 9.52 2.59
N SER A 88 -5.98 9.40 1.29
CA SER A 88 -6.28 10.54 0.43
C SER A 88 -7.12 10.16 -0.79
N LEU A 89 -7.73 11.17 -1.40
CA LEU A 89 -8.42 11.03 -2.68
C LEU A 89 -7.44 10.92 -3.89
N THR A 90 -6.12 11.03 -3.64
CA THR A 90 -5.11 11.20 -4.70
C THR A 90 -4.91 9.96 -5.55
N LYS A 91 -4.72 8.79 -4.92
CA LYS A 91 -4.23 7.58 -5.60
C LYS A 91 -5.36 6.65 -6.00
N SER A 92 -6.07 6.09 -5.02
CA SER A 92 -7.11 5.08 -5.25
C SER A 92 -8.34 5.64 -5.98
N TYR A 93 -8.56 6.96 -5.93
CA TYR A 93 -9.75 7.61 -6.48
C TYR A 93 -9.44 8.55 -7.66
N GLY A 94 -8.16 8.74 -8.00
CA GLY A 94 -7.72 9.54 -9.14
C GLY A 94 -8.01 11.05 -9.04
N LEU A 95 -8.22 11.59 -7.83
CA LEU A 95 -8.54 13.00 -7.59
C LEU A 95 -7.32 13.76 -7.03
N ALA A 96 -6.15 13.49 -7.62
CA ALA A 96 -4.89 14.09 -7.18
C ALA A 96 -4.93 15.62 -7.16
N GLY A 97 -5.67 16.26 -8.08
CA GLY A 97 -5.80 17.72 -8.14
C GLY A 97 -6.54 18.35 -6.97
N LEU A 98 -7.39 17.60 -6.24
CA LEU A 98 -8.14 18.16 -5.11
C LEU A 98 -7.27 18.41 -3.88
N ARG A 99 -6.12 17.72 -3.76
CA ARG A 99 -5.25 17.80 -2.57
C ARG A 99 -5.97 17.48 -1.26
N VAL A 100 -6.99 16.62 -1.31
CA VAL A 100 -7.74 16.20 -0.12
C VAL A 100 -7.16 14.89 0.43
N GLY A 101 -6.73 14.96 1.69
CA GLY A 101 -6.29 13.84 2.51
C GLY A 101 -6.92 13.89 3.89
N TRP A 102 -6.84 12.79 4.63
CA TRP A 102 -7.36 12.70 5.98
C TRP A 102 -6.50 11.81 6.85
N MET A 103 -6.69 11.97 8.16
CA MET A 103 -6.09 11.15 9.20
C MET A 103 -7.19 10.65 10.13
N ILE A 104 -7.11 9.39 10.52
CA ILE A 104 -7.90 8.79 11.61
C ILE A 104 -6.89 8.35 12.67
N ALA A 105 -7.03 8.87 13.88
CA ALA A 105 -6.11 8.63 14.99
C ALA A 105 -6.85 8.79 16.33
N GLU A 106 -6.19 8.42 17.42
CA GLU A 106 -6.69 8.69 18.78
C GLU A 106 -6.84 10.22 19.01
N PRO A 107 -7.88 10.68 19.73
CA PRO A 107 -8.19 12.11 19.89
C PRO A 107 -7.01 13.00 20.34
N SER A 108 -6.21 12.56 21.32
CA SER A 108 -5.03 13.33 21.76
C SER A 108 -3.96 13.48 20.66
N ILE A 109 -3.85 12.52 19.74
CA ILE A 109 -2.99 12.63 18.55
C ILE A 109 -3.60 13.62 17.54
N VAL A 110 -4.91 13.55 17.29
CA VAL A 110 -5.62 14.48 16.39
C VAL A 110 -5.47 15.92 16.87
N GLU A 111 -5.64 16.19 18.16
CA GLU A 111 -5.46 17.54 18.73
C GLU A 111 -4.05 18.09 18.49
N ARG A 112 -3.02 17.25 18.66
CA ARG A 112 -1.64 17.64 18.38
C ARG A 112 -1.41 17.89 16.90
N ALA A 113 -1.95 17.05 16.02
CA ALA A 113 -1.85 17.22 14.57
C ALA A 113 -2.52 18.51 14.10
N LEU A 114 -3.67 18.87 14.67
CA LEU A 114 -4.37 20.13 14.39
C LEU A 114 -3.52 21.34 14.79
N ARG A 115 -2.88 21.31 15.98
CA ARG A 115 -1.96 22.39 16.40
C ARG A 115 -0.77 22.57 15.44
N VAL A 116 -0.25 21.48 14.88
CA VAL A 116 0.81 21.55 13.87
C VAL A 116 0.27 22.11 12.56
N ARG A 117 -0.92 21.68 12.13
CA ARG A 117 -1.59 22.17 10.92
C ARG A 117 -1.82 23.68 10.96
N ASP A 118 -2.22 24.23 12.13
CA ASP A 118 -2.44 25.67 12.30
C ASP A 118 -1.18 26.50 11.96
N VAL A 119 0.01 25.92 12.15
CA VAL A 119 1.30 26.58 11.87
C VAL A 119 1.78 26.34 10.44
N LEU A 120 1.62 25.12 9.91
CA LEU A 120 2.15 24.76 8.59
C LEU A 120 1.25 25.22 7.45
N ASP A 121 -0.03 24.87 7.52
CA ASP A 121 -0.93 24.89 6.37
C ASP A 121 -2.18 25.76 6.61
N GLY A 122 -2.49 26.06 7.88
CA GLY A 122 -3.69 26.79 8.28
C GLY A 122 -4.98 26.09 7.84
N VAL A 123 -5.83 26.82 7.10
CA VAL A 123 -7.10 26.32 6.57
C VAL A 123 -6.95 25.72 5.18
N GLY A 124 -7.70 24.64 4.92
CA GLY A 124 -7.70 23.98 3.61
C GLY A 124 -8.42 24.80 2.53
N SER A 125 -8.32 24.34 1.29
CA SER A 125 -9.08 24.94 0.18
C SER A 125 -10.56 24.58 0.31
N ILE A 126 -11.41 25.57 0.61
CA ILE A 126 -12.87 25.38 0.75
C ILE A 126 -13.50 24.70 -0.49
N PRO A 127 -13.20 25.12 -1.74
CA PRO A 127 -13.72 24.42 -2.91
C PRO A 127 -13.27 22.96 -2.99
N ALA A 128 -12.01 22.67 -2.63
CA ALA A 128 -11.50 21.31 -2.62
C ALA A 128 -12.15 20.45 -1.52
N GLU A 129 -12.42 21.02 -0.34
CA GLU A 129 -13.12 20.34 0.75
C GLU A 129 -14.57 20.00 0.34
N ILE A 130 -15.30 20.93 -0.28
CA ILE A 130 -16.65 20.69 -0.81
C ILE A 130 -16.63 19.57 -1.86
N LEU A 131 -15.72 19.65 -2.84
CA LEU A 131 -15.56 18.60 -3.85
C LEU A 131 -15.12 17.26 -3.24
N GLY A 132 -14.34 17.30 -2.17
CA GLY A 132 -13.96 16.15 -1.37
C GLY A 132 -15.20 15.47 -0.76
N VAL A 133 -16.07 16.22 -0.08
CA VAL A 133 -17.32 15.70 0.49
C VAL A 133 -18.22 15.08 -0.58
N LEU A 134 -18.35 15.72 -1.74
CA LEU A 134 -19.10 15.16 -2.88
C LEU A 134 -18.46 13.87 -3.41
N ALA A 135 -17.13 13.80 -3.45
CA ALA A 135 -16.41 12.58 -3.82
C ALA A 135 -16.64 11.45 -2.80
N PHE A 136 -16.73 11.76 -1.50
CA PHE A 136 -17.06 10.77 -0.45
C PHE A 136 -18.44 10.12 -0.65
N GLN A 137 -19.38 10.82 -1.28
CA GLN A 137 -20.69 10.26 -1.63
C GLN A 137 -20.65 9.35 -2.86
N GLN A 138 -19.53 9.32 -3.59
CA GLN A 138 -19.37 8.63 -4.88
C GLN A 138 -18.16 7.69 -4.89
N LEU A 139 -17.64 7.29 -3.72
CA LEU A 139 -16.39 6.52 -3.63
C LEU A 139 -16.46 5.21 -4.41
N ASP A 140 -17.59 4.51 -4.39
CA ASP A 140 -17.74 3.23 -5.09
C ASP A 140 -17.60 3.40 -6.60
N SER A 141 -18.28 4.38 -7.19
CA SER A 141 -18.16 4.69 -8.62
C SER A 141 -16.74 5.13 -8.99
N LEU A 142 -16.09 5.93 -8.14
CA LEU A 142 -14.71 6.35 -8.34
C LEU A 142 -13.74 5.15 -8.28
N LEU A 143 -13.96 4.20 -7.36
CA LEU A 143 -13.18 2.98 -7.24
C LEU A 143 -13.41 2.04 -8.43
N GLU A 144 -14.64 1.87 -8.89
CA GLU A 144 -14.96 1.10 -10.10
C GLU A 144 -14.23 1.67 -11.32
N ARG A 145 -14.29 3.00 -11.51
CA ARG A 145 -13.53 3.68 -12.56
C ARG A 145 -12.03 3.43 -12.43
N ALA A 146 -11.47 3.56 -11.22
CA ALA A 146 -10.05 3.34 -10.98
C ALA A 146 -9.64 1.88 -11.27
N ARG A 147 -10.45 0.90 -10.87
CA ARG A 147 -10.26 -0.52 -11.20
C ARG A 147 -10.32 -0.77 -12.70
N GLY A 148 -11.22 -0.10 -13.42
CA GLY A 148 -11.34 -0.18 -14.88
C GLY A 148 -10.08 0.31 -15.61
N VAL A 149 -9.36 1.28 -15.03
CA VAL A 149 -8.06 1.74 -15.56
C VAL A 149 -6.93 0.78 -15.17
N LEU A 150 -6.87 0.37 -13.90
CA LEU A 150 -5.77 -0.43 -13.36
C LEU A 150 -5.75 -1.89 -13.84
N GLY A 151 -6.93 -2.51 -13.94
CA GLY A 151 -7.06 -3.94 -14.26
C GLY A 151 -6.37 -4.31 -15.57
N PRO A 152 -6.71 -3.66 -16.71
CA PRO A 152 -6.06 -3.92 -17.98
C PRO A 152 -4.55 -3.66 -17.94
N GLY A 153 -4.11 -2.57 -17.31
CA GLY A 153 -2.67 -2.25 -17.20
C GLY A 153 -1.87 -3.28 -16.41
N GLN A 154 -2.46 -3.85 -15.35
CA GLN A 154 -1.84 -4.94 -14.59
C GLN A 154 -1.69 -6.22 -15.43
N VAL A 155 -2.65 -6.52 -16.32
CA VAL A 155 -2.54 -7.67 -17.23
C VAL A 155 -1.40 -7.48 -18.22
N VAL A 156 -1.34 -6.31 -18.88
CA VAL A 156 -0.27 -6.00 -19.85
C VAL A 156 1.11 -6.05 -19.17
N MET A 157 1.25 -5.47 -17.97
CA MET A 157 2.50 -5.55 -17.21
C MET A 157 2.87 -6.99 -16.85
N GLN A 158 1.89 -7.81 -16.46
CA GLN A 158 2.13 -9.21 -16.13
C GLN A 158 2.62 -10.01 -17.33
N ASP A 159 2.00 -9.81 -18.50
CA ASP A 159 2.39 -10.48 -19.74
C ASP A 159 3.81 -10.05 -20.16
N PHE A 160 4.14 -8.76 -20.02
CA PHE A 160 5.49 -8.25 -20.22
C PHE A 160 6.50 -8.91 -19.26
N MET A 161 6.22 -8.97 -17.96
CA MET A 161 7.12 -9.62 -17.01
C MET A 161 7.30 -11.12 -17.29
N ALA A 162 6.26 -11.81 -17.78
CA ALA A 162 6.33 -13.22 -18.13
C ALA A 162 7.21 -13.48 -19.37
N SER A 163 7.32 -12.51 -20.29
CA SER A 163 8.16 -12.62 -21.49
C SER A 163 9.64 -12.26 -21.24
N ARG A 164 9.98 -11.74 -20.06
CA ARG A 164 11.31 -11.22 -19.71
C ARG A 164 12.02 -12.06 -18.64
N PRO A 165 12.85 -13.05 -19.01
CA PRO A 165 13.61 -13.86 -18.03
C PRO A 165 14.73 -13.08 -17.33
N ASP A 166 15.15 -11.97 -17.93
CA ASP A 166 16.11 -10.99 -17.42
C ASP A 166 15.54 -10.10 -16.30
N LEU A 167 14.22 -10.14 -16.09
CA LEU A 167 13.55 -9.44 -14.99
C LEU A 167 13.04 -10.40 -13.92
N GLU A 168 12.90 -9.88 -12.72
CA GLU A 168 12.26 -10.54 -11.59
C GLU A 168 11.29 -9.58 -10.91
N TRP A 169 10.18 -10.07 -10.37
CA TRP A 169 9.30 -9.24 -9.58
C TRP A 169 8.48 -10.05 -8.59
N ILE A 170 7.96 -9.36 -7.58
CA ILE A 170 6.85 -9.84 -6.77
C ILE A 170 5.58 -9.25 -7.38
N ARG A 171 4.69 -10.11 -7.88
CA ARG A 171 3.42 -9.66 -8.46
C ARG A 171 2.63 -8.85 -7.42
N PRO A 172 2.27 -7.59 -7.71
CA PRO A 172 1.46 -6.79 -6.80
C PRO A 172 0.07 -7.41 -6.61
N ILE A 173 -0.41 -7.46 -5.37
CA ILE A 173 -1.80 -7.85 -5.05
C ILE A 173 -2.78 -6.72 -5.41
N GLY A 174 -2.26 -5.49 -5.56
CA GLY A 174 -2.99 -4.32 -6.04
C GLY A 174 -2.09 -3.10 -6.16
N GLY A 175 -2.69 -1.98 -6.57
CA GLY A 175 -1.99 -0.70 -6.73
C GLY A 175 -1.67 -0.35 -8.18
N ALA A 176 -1.04 0.83 -8.33
CA ALA A 176 -0.78 1.49 -9.61
C ALA A 176 0.66 1.35 -10.11
N VAL A 177 1.45 0.50 -9.44
CA VAL A 177 2.90 0.45 -9.61
C VAL A 177 3.38 -0.98 -9.66
N ALA A 178 4.28 -1.26 -10.60
CA ALA A 178 5.13 -2.44 -10.61
C ALA A 178 6.57 -2.06 -10.25
N PHE A 179 7.32 -3.01 -9.68
CA PHE A 179 8.69 -2.78 -9.23
C PHE A 179 9.61 -3.95 -9.64
N PRO A 180 9.95 -4.06 -10.94
CA PRO A 180 10.85 -5.10 -11.41
C PRO A 180 12.27 -4.92 -10.88
N ARG A 181 12.95 -6.04 -10.62
CA ARG A 181 14.39 -6.17 -10.45
C ARG A 181 15.02 -6.56 -11.79
N LEU A 182 16.07 -5.88 -12.18
CA LEU A 182 16.92 -6.28 -13.31
C LEU A 182 17.95 -7.31 -12.83
N ARG A 183 18.00 -8.49 -13.44
CA ARG A 183 18.93 -9.55 -13.03
C ARG A 183 20.35 -9.25 -13.52
N GLY A 184 21.33 -9.69 -12.74
CA GLY A 184 22.75 -9.66 -13.14
C GLY A 184 23.43 -8.30 -13.04
N VAL A 185 22.76 -7.30 -12.48
CA VAL A 185 23.33 -5.97 -12.23
C VAL A 185 23.30 -5.68 -10.72
N ALA A 186 24.24 -4.87 -10.24
CA ALA A 186 24.18 -4.32 -8.89
C ALA A 186 23.38 -3.01 -8.83
N ASP A 187 23.22 -2.35 -9.98
CA ASP A 187 22.53 -1.06 -10.11
C ASP A 187 21.84 -0.99 -11.49
N ALA A 188 20.55 -0.67 -11.48
CA ALA A 188 19.75 -0.51 -12.69
C ALA A 188 19.75 0.94 -13.22
N GLU A 189 20.32 1.92 -12.51
CA GLU A 189 20.32 3.32 -12.95
C GLU A 189 20.93 3.53 -14.35
N PRO A 190 22.09 2.95 -14.72
CA PRO A 190 22.63 3.10 -16.07
C PRO A 190 21.68 2.58 -17.16
N PHE A 191 20.91 1.53 -16.86
CA PHE A 191 19.87 1.04 -17.75
C PHE A 191 18.71 2.04 -17.86
N VAL A 192 18.26 2.61 -16.74
CA VAL A 192 17.16 3.57 -16.71
C VAL A 192 17.52 4.86 -17.48
N GLU A 193 18.73 5.38 -17.31
CA GLU A 193 19.23 6.53 -18.05
C GLU A 193 19.30 6.24 -19.55
N MET A 194 19.87 5.10 -19.93
CA MET A 194 19.96 4.68 -21.33
C MET A 194 18.57 4.50 -21.97
N ALA A 195 17.63 3.88 -21.24
CA ALA A 195 16.27 3.69 -21.72
C ALA A 195 15.55 5.02 -21.96
N ALA A 196 15.76 6.02 -21.09
CA ALA A 196 15.23 7.36 -21.28
C ALA A 196 15.88 8.06 -22.50
N ASP A 197 17.21 8.05 -22.58
CA ASP A 197 17.95 8.81 -23.60
C ASP A 197 17.83 8.24 -25.02
N GLN A 198 17.80 6.90 -25.14
CA GLN A 198 17.88 6.22 -26.44
C GLN A 198 16.55 5.63 -26.90
N PHE A 199 15.62 5.38 -25.99
CA PHE A 199 14.35 4.71 -26.27
C PHE A 199 13.12 5.54 -25.86
N ASP A 200 13.32 6.77 -25.36
CA ASP A 200 12.25 7.70 -24.95
C ASP A 200 11.26 7.08 -23.95
N VAL A 201 11.77 6.22 -23.04
CA VAL A 201 10.96 5.59 -21.99
C VAL A 201 11.47 5.95 -20.59
N GLY A 202 10.64 6.67 -19.85
CA GLY A 202 10.93 7.07 -18.48
C GLY A 202 10.39 6.08 -17.44
N VAL A 203 11.29 5.45 -16.69
CA VAL A 203 10.96 4.70 -15.45
C VAL A 203 11.71 5.31 -14.27
N THR A 204 11.27 5.06 -13.03
CA THR A 204 11.97 5.63 -11.86
C THR A 204 13.05 4.65 -11.35
N PRO A 205 14.31 5.08 -11.18
CA PRO A 205 15.36 4.25 -10.59
C PRO A 205 15.00 3.72 -9.19
N GLY A 206 15.39 2.48 -8.91
CA GLY A 206 15.12 1.79 -7.64
C GLY A 206 15.90 2.37 -6.46
N ARG A 207 17.03 3.06 -6.69
CA ARG A 207 17.82 3.71 -5.63
C ARG A 207 17.03 4.73 -4.80
N PHE A 208 16.01 5.38 -5.38
CA PHE A 208 15.10 6.27 -4.63
C PHE A 208 14.27 5.52 -3.57
N PHE A 209 14.26 4.19 -3.62
CA PHE A 209 13.54 3.29 -2.72
C PHE A 209 14.50 2.36 -1.94
N GLY A 210 15.81 2.61 -1.97
CA GLY A 210 16.80 1.74 -1.33
C GLY A 210 16.98 0.38 -1.99
N ALA A 211 16.60 0.24 -3.27
CA ALA A 211 16.73 -1.00 -4.03
C ALA A 211 17.40 -0.76 -5.40
N PRO A 212 18.73 -0.55 -5.46
CA PRO A 212 19.44 -0.13 -6.67
C PRO A 212 19.24 -1.05 -7.90
N GLU A 213 19.09 -2.36 -7.69
CA GLU A 213 18.85 -3.34 -8.76
C GLU A 213 17.45 -3.24 -9.41
N HIS A 214 16.58 -2.35 -8.91
CA HIS A 214 15.19 -2.26 -9.35
C HIS A 214 14.91 -0.97 -10.12
N PHE A 215 13.75 -0.92 -10.75
CA PHE A 215 13.14 0.31 -11.24
C PHE A 215 11.62 0.24 -11.07
N ARG A 216 10.95 1.39 -11.11
CA ARG A 216 9.52 1.53 -10.87
C ARG A 216 8.80 1.89 -12.16
N VAL A 217 7.80 1.08 -12.50
CA VAL A 217 6.91 1.29 -13.64
C VAL A 217 5.52 1.65 -13.14
N ALA A 218 4.96 2.75 -13.65
CA ALA A 218 3.56 3.08 -13.42
C ALA A 218 2.69 2.25 -14.37
N VAL A 219 1.72 1.52 -13.81
CA VAL A 219 0.77 0.70 -14.60
C VAL A 219 -0.63 1.31 -14.66
N ALA A 220 -0.80 2.48 -14.05
CA ALA A 220 -2.00 3.30 -14.14
C ALA A 220 -1.85 4.37 -15.21
N GLY A 221 -2.86 4.54 -16.05
CA GLY A 221 -2.86 5.58 -17.07
C GLY A 221 -3.60 5.13 -18.33
N GLU A 222 -3.35 5.85 -19.41
CA GLU A 222 -3.86 5.47 -20.73
C GLU A 222 -3.16 4.19 -21.21
N ARG A 223 -3.94 3.24 -21.72
CA ARG A 223 -3.45 1.93 -22.13
C ARG A 223 -2.42 2.00 -23.25
N SER A 224 -2.65 2.86 -24.25
CA SER A 224 -1.77 3.09 -25.39
C SER A 224 -0.37 3.55 -24.95
N VAL A 225 -0.30 4.44 -23.96
CA VAL A 225 0.95 4.96 -23.39
C VAL A 225 1.69 3.85 -22.65
N LEU A 226 0.99 3.02 -21.85
CA LEU A 226 1.61 1.90 -21.16
C LEU A 226 2.15 0.84 -22.13
N GLU A 227 1.37 0.45 -23.14
CA GLU A 227 1.78 -0.54 -24.14
C GLU A 227 2.98 -0.04 -24.94
N GLY A 228 2.96 1.21 -25.42
CA GLY A 228 4.10 1.81 -26.12
C GLY A 228 5.34 1.96 -25.23
N GLY A 229 5.16 2.34 -23.97
CA GLY A 229 6.26 2.43 -23.00
C GLY A 229 6.89 1.06 -22.71
N LEU A 230 6.09 0.01 -22.54
CA LEU A 230 6.61 -1.35 -22.34
C LEU A 230 7.28 -1.92 -23.59
N GLU A 231 6.79 -1.59 -24.80
CA GLU A 231 7.47 -1.95 -26.05
C GLU A 231 8.85 -1.29 -26.14
N ALA A 232 8.94 0.01 -25.87
CA ALA A 232 10.20 0.75 -25.84
C ALA A 232 11.15 0.22 -24.76
N LEU A 233 10.63 -0.09 -23.57
CA LEU A 233 11.39 -0.70 -22.49
C LEU A 233 11.94 -2.08 -22.88
N GLY A 234 11.14 -2.89 -23.58
CA GLY A 234 11.58 -4.17 -24.13
C GLY A 234 12.77 -4.01 -25.08
N LYS A 235 12.71 -3.04 -26.01
CA LYS A 235 13.81 -2.73 -26.92
C LYS A 235 15.08 -2.26 -26.17
N ALA A 236 14.92 -1.46 -25.12
CA ALA A 236 16.02 -1.03 -24.27
C ALA A 236 16.67 -2.23 -23.54
N LEU A 237 15.87 -3.14 -23.00
CA LEU A 237 16.40 -4.33 -22.34
C LEU A 237 17.12 -5.26 -23.32
N ASP A 238 16.62 -5.40 -24.55
CA ASP A 238 17.28 -6.20 -25.61
C ASP A 238 18.63 -5.61 -26.04
N ARG A 239 18.79 -4.29 -25.94
CA ARG A 239 20.07 -3.62 -26.18
C ARG A 239 21.11 -3.92 -25.10
N GLY A 240 20.65 -4.11 -23.86
CA GLY A 240 21.47 -4.34 -22.66
C GLY A 240 22.26 -3.10 -22.20
N ILE A 241 22.85 -3.21 -21.01
CA ILE A 241 23.88 -2.27 -20.54
C ILE A 241 25.21 -2.73 -21.13
N VAL A 242 25.88 -1.89 -21.91
CA VAL A 242 27.22 -2.17 -22.46
C VAL A 242 28.27 -2.09 -21.36
#